data_AF-A0A6A5AF79-F1
#
_entry.id   AF-A0A6A5AF79-F1
#
_cell.length_a   1.000
_cell.length_b   1.000
_cell.length_c   1.000
_cell.angle_alpha   90.00
_cell.angle_beta   90.00
_cell.angle_gamma   90.00
#
_symmetry.space_group_name_H-M   'P 1'
#
loop_
_entity.id
_entity.type
_entity.pdbx_description
1 polymer ?
#
loop_
_entity_poly.entity_id
_entity_poly.type
_entity_poly.pdbx_seq_one_letter_code
_entity_poly.pdbx_strand_id
1 'polypeptide(L)'
;MGSSSFDVDDVHAIACLDIRLFNQDRHAGNLLVQRSTSEDEPSQLTLVPIDHGCCLPELEHMDETTFAWMQWPQAKLPFSAKIKAYVASLDSFAQEEAMKQSIRPPAKALATLHVGTLLLKKCVAMGLTAFEMGQLLVRSSLAMPSPMECLVAQLKHLDPYSHIHLYLRVFEVALDKLVRRMFPRTTNVVCADNGWTIQQPTQQ
;
A
#
# COMPACT_ATOMS: atom_id res chain seq x y z
N MET A 1 15.87 -5.22 -21.62
CA MET A 1 15.65 -4.08 -20.71
C MET A 1 15.26 -4.65 -19.36
N GLY A 2 15.96 -4.27 -18.29
CA GLY A 2 15.66 -4.78 -16.95
C GLY A 2 14.64 -3.89 -16.24
N SER A 3 13.95 -4.41 -15.23
CA SER A 3 12.95 -3.63 -14.47
C SER A 3 13.52 -2.40 -13.75
N SER A 4 14.83 -2.27 -13.62
CA SER A 4 15.51 -1.10 -13.06
C SER A 4 15.40 0.17 -13.91
N SER A 5 14.99 0.08 -15.18
CA SER A 5 14.82 1.25 -16.05
C SER A 5 13.44 1.92 -15.95
N PHE A 6 12.51 1.35 -15.19
CA PHE A 6 11.18 1.92 -15.03
C PHE A 6 11.16 3.10 -14.05
N ASP A 7 10.29 4.07 -14.32
CA ASP A 7 10.09 5.22 -13.44
C ASP A 7 9.58 4.79 -12.05
N VAL A 8 10.04 5.48 -11.01
CA VAL A 8 9.70 5.15 -9.63
C VAL A 8 8.22 5.41 -9.34
N ASP A 9 7.69 6.55 -9.79
CA ASP A 9 6.30 6.93 -9.54
C ASP A 9 5.34 6.01 -10.32
N ASP A 10 5.72 5.53 -11.50
CA ASP A 10 4.94 4.54 -12.26
C ASP A 10 4.83 3.20 -11.50
N VAL A 11 5.96 2.68 -11.00
CA VAL A 11 5.96 1.45 -10.18
C VAL A 11 5.15 1.65 -8.89
N HIS A 12 5.27 2.83 -8.25
CA HIS A 12 4.50 3.15 -7.05
C HIS A 12 3.01 3.27 -7.32
N ALA A 13 2.59 3.86 -8.45
CA ALA A 13 1.19 3.96 -8.83
C ALA A 13 0.55 2.58 -9.00
N ILE A 14 1.25 1.67 -9.69
CA ILE A 14 0.85 0.27 -9.85
C ILE A 14 0.77 -0.43 -8.49
N ALA A 15 1.80 -0.28 -7.65
CA ALA A 15 1.82 -0.87 -6.32
C ALA A 15 0.65 -0.38 -5.46
N CYS A 16 0.34 0.92 -5.48
CA CYS A 16 -0.82 1.46 -4.78
C CYS A 16 -2.14 0.84 -5.27
N LEU A 17 -2.31 0.68 -6.57
CA LEU A 17 -3.50 0.05 -7.14
C LEU A 17 -3.60 -1.43 -6.71
N ASP A 18 -2.53 -2.20 -6.90
CA ASP A 18 -2.52 -3.64 -6.62
C ASP A 18 -2.68 -3.93 -5.12
N ILE A 19 -2.04 -3.16 -4.24
CA ILE A 19 -2.20 -3.27 -2.78
C ILE A 19 -3.64 -2.95 -2.38
N ARG A 20 -4.22 -1.88 -2.92
CA ARG A 20 -5.58 -1.48 -2.59
C ARG A 20 -6.61 -2.53 -3.01
N LEU A 21 -6.36 -3.20 -4.13
CA LEU A 21 -7.28 -4.18 -4.70
C LEU A 21 -6.97 -5.62 -4.26
N PHE A 22 -5.90 -5.87 -3.51
CA PHE A 22 -5.41 -7.21 -3.22
C PHE A 22 -5.27 -8.05 -4.50
N ASN A 23 -4.55 -7.52 -5.49
CA ASN A 23 -4.39 -8.20 -6.77
C ASN A 23 -3.68 -9.56 -6.57
N GLN A 24 -4.33 -10.63 -7.04
CA GLN A 24 -3.86 -12.01 -6.93
C GLN A 24 -3.06 -12.49 -8.14
N ASP A 25 -2.89 -11.64 -9.15
CA ASP A 25 -2.18 -12.02 -10.37
C ASP A 25 -1.36 -10.88 -10.97
N ARG A 26 -0.72 -10.03 -10.14
CA ARG A 26 0.24 -9.06 -10.69
C ARG A 26 1.57 -9.75 -10.98
N HIS A 27 1.67 -10.37 -12.15
CA HIS A 27 2.93 -10.83 -12.71
C HIS A 27 3.48 -9.85 -13.78
N ALA A 28 4.76 -9.99 -14.14
CA ALA A 28 5.41 -9.10 -15.12
C ALA A 28 4.72 -9.10 -16.50
N GLY A 29 4.09 -10.22 -16.89
CA GLY A 29 3.28 -10.30 -18.12
C GLY A 29 2.05 -9.39 -18.15
N ASN A 30 1.58 -8.92 -16.98
CA ASN A 30 0.40 -8.03 -16.85
C ASN A 30 0.81 -6.55 -16.81
N LEU A 31 2.07 -6.24 -17.14
CA LEU A 31 2.61 -4.88 -17.15
C LEU A 31 3.14 -4.57 -18.54
N LEU A 32 2.36 -3.81 -19.31
CA LEU A 32 2.78 -3.35 -20.63
C LEU A 32 3.79 -2.21 -20.48
N VAL A 33 4.78 -2.19 -21.35
CA VAL A 33 5.77 -1.11 -21.44
C VAL A 33 5.44 -0.31 -22.69
N GLN A 34 4.99 0.94 -22.50
CA GLN A 34 4.81 1.88 -23.59
C GLN A 34 6.06 2.76 -23.70
N ARG A 35 6.54 2.94 -24.94
CA ARG A 35 7.66 3.83 -25.22
C ARG A 35 7.12 5.05 -25.96
N SER A 36 7.27 6.24 -25.36
CA SER A 36 7.06 7.48 -26.09
C SER A 36 8.27 7.74 -26.97
N THR A 37 8.04 7.95 -28.26
CA THR A 37 9.06 8.39 -29.23
C THR A 37 8.62 9.72 -29.82
N SER A 38 8.76 10.79 -29.04
CA SER A 38 8.78 12.15 -29.58
C SER A 38 10.22 12.44 -30.03
N GLU A 39 10.38 13.01 -31.22
CA GLU A 39 11.70 13.29 -31.82
C GLU A 39 12.57 14.24 -30.97
N ASP A 40 11.93 15.06 -30.11
CA ASP A 40 12.58 16.10 -29.31
C ASP A 40 12.79 15.74 -27.82
N GLU A 41 12.29 14.61 -27.32
CA GLU A 41 12.42 14.25 -25.89
C GLU A 41 13.09 12.87 -25.72
N PRO A 42 13.91 12.68 -24.65
CA PRO A 42 14.46 11.37 -24.33
C PRO A 42 13.34 10.34 -24.21
N SER A 43 13.56 9.15 -24.79
CA SER A 43 12.51 8.13 -24.84
C SER A 43 12.05 7.75 -23.43
N GLN A 44 10.85 8.16 -23.07
CA GLN A 44 10.23 7.86 -21.79
C GLN A 44 9.54 6.49 -21.87
N LEU A 45 9.81 5.65 -20.88
CA LEU A 45 9.09 4.39 -20.68
C LEU A 45 7.98 4.65 -19.67
N THR A 46 6.76 4.28 -20.01
CA THR A 46 5.63 4.26 -19.08
C THR A 46 5.12 2.84 -18.89
N LEU A 47 4.68 2.54 -17.67
CA LEU A 47 4.07 1.25 -17.35
C LEU A 47 2.55 1.34 -17.36
N VAL A 48 1.90 0.40 -18.06
CA VAL A 48 0.45 0.30 -18.11
C VAL A 48 0.03 -1.05 -17.52
N PRO A 49 -0.58 -1.08 -16.33
CA PRO A 49 -1.11 -2.31 -15.77
C PRO A 49 -2.35 -2.75 -16.55
N ILE A 50 -2.41 -4.02 -16.91
CA ILE A 50 -3.56 -4.67 -17.52
C ILE A 50 -4.02 -5.84 -16.65
N ASP A 51 -5.12 -6.47 -17.08
CA ASP A 51 -5.67 -7.71 -16.52
C ASP A 51 -5.87 -7.68 -15.00
N HIS A 52 -6.98 -7.06 -14.60
CA HIS A 52 -7.37 -6.91 -13.20
C HIS A 52 -8.48 -7.91 -12.80
N GLY A 53 -8.61 -9.02 -13.54
CA GLY A 53 -9.68 -10.00 -13.33
C GLY A 53 -9.62 -10.69 -11.96
N CYS A 54 -8.41 -10.84 -11.39
CA CYS A 54 -8.16 -11.48 -10.09
C CYS A 54 -7.93 -10.44 -8.98
N CYS A 55 -8.80 -9.43 -8.91
CA CYS A 55 -8.78 -8.37 -7.89
C CYS A 55 -10.02 -8.44 -6.99
N LEU A 56 -9.91 -7.82 -5.81
CA LEU A 56 -10.97 -7.78 -4.79
C LEU A 56 -11.48 -9.17 -4.37
N PRO A 57 -10.59 -10.11 -3.99
CA PRO A 57 -10.99 -11.40 -3.45
C PRO A 57 -11.83 -11.22 -2.18
N GLU A 58 -12.52 -12.27 -1.75
CA GLU A 58 -13.12 -12.28 -0.41
C GLU A 58 -12.01 -12.17 0.65
N LEU A 59 -12.32 -11.60 1.82
CA LEU A 59 -11.31 -11.37 2.86
C LEU A 59 -10.65 -12.69 3.34
N GLU A 60 -11.39 -13.80 3.27
CA GLU A 60 -10.93 -15.14 3.64
C GLU A 60 -10.08 -15.82 2.56
N HIS A 61 -9.99 -15.25 1.36
CA HIS A 61 -9.33 -15.85 0.19
C HIS A 61 -8.24 -14.94 -0.39
N MET A 62 -7.45 -14.29 0.46
CA MET A 62 -6.35 -13.41 0.04
C MET A 62 -5.04 -14.16 -0.31
N ASP A 63 -5.06 -15.49 -0.29
CA ASP A 63 -3.89 -16.35 -0.28
C ASP A 63 -3.09 -16.38 -1.58
N GLU A 64 -3.70 -15.97 -2.68
CA GLU A 64 -3.05 -15.86 -4.00
C GLU A 64 -2.44 -14.48 -4.27
N THR A 65 -2.50 -13.54 -3.31
CA THR A 65 -1.94 -12.18 -3.48
C THR A 65 -0.46 -12.24 -3.89
N THR A 66 -0.13 -11.65 -5.04
CA THR A 66 1.24 -11.68 -5.61
C THR A 66 1.56 -10.41 -6.39
N PHE A 67 2.82 -9.97 -6.29
CA PHE A 67 3.26 -8.69 -6.83
C PHE A 67 4.66 -8.77 -7.47
N ALA A 68 4.74 -8.68 -8.79
CA ALA A 68 6.00 -8.68 -9.53
C ALA A 68 6.94 -7.55 -9.10
N TRP A 69 6.38 -6.37 -8.80
CA TRP A 69 7.14 -5.18 -8.45
C TRP A 69 7.89 -5.30 -7.11
N MET A 70 7.56 -6.27 -6.24
CA MET A 70 8.30 -6.47 -4.98
C MET A 70 9.78 -6.77 -5.19
N GLN A 71 10.13 -7.40 -6.31
CA GLN A 71 11.52 -7.71 -6.64
C GLN A 71 12.27 -6.50 -7.22
N TRP A 72 11.57 -5.43 -7.57
CA TRP A 72 12.15 -4.28 -8.25
C TRP A 72 12.73 -3.28 -7.24
N PRO A 73 13.85 -2.60 -7.57
CA PRO A 73 14.50 -1.65 -6.66
C PRO A 73 13.57 -0.47 -6.29
N GLN A 74 12.73 -0.02 -7.21
CA GLN A 74 11.79 1.10 -7.02
C GLN A 74 10.81 0.84 -5.87
N ALA A 75 10.39 -0.41 -5.66
CA ALA A 75 9.46 -0.77 -4.58
C ALA A 75 10.05 -0.58 -3.18
N LYS A 76 11.38 -0.52 -3.06
CA LYS A 76 12.10 -0.28 -1.79
C LYS A 76 12.36 1.20 -1.52
N LEU A 77 11.98 2.09 -2.43
CA LEU A 77 12.11 3.54 -2.27
C LEU A 77 10.87 4.13 -1.57
N PRO A 78 11.04 5.24 -0.83
CA PRO A 78 9.90 5.94 -0.22
C PRO A 78 8.99 6.55 -1.30
N PHE A 79 7.68 6.56 -1.03
CA PHE A 79 6.71 7.23 -1.90
C PHE A 79 6.97 8.74 -2.01
N SER A 80 6.79 9.28 -3.22
CA SER A 80 6.83 10.71 -3.47
C SER A 80 5.68 11.45 -2.78
N ALA A 81 5.81 12.77 -2.60
CA ALA A 81 4.76 13.60 -2.02
C ALA A 81 3.46 13.55 -2.84
N LYS A 82 3.59 13.43 -4.17
CA LYS A 82 2.47 13.28 -5.11
C LYS A 82 1.68 11.99 -4.83
N ILE A 83 2.34 10.85 -4.73
CA ILE A 83 1.68 9.57 -4.43
C ILE A 83 1.07 9.58 -3.02
N LYS A 84 1.76 10.14 -2.03
CA LYS A 84 1.22 10.29 -0.67
C LYS A 84 -0.07 11.12 -0.64
N ALA A 85 -0.09 12.24 -1.36
CA ALA A 85 -1.27 13.09 -1.47
C ALA A 85 -2.44 12.36 -2.17
N TYR A 86 -2.15 11.63 -3.26
CA TYR A 86 -3.15 10.79 -3.93
C TYR A 86 -3.75 9.76 -2.97
N VAL A 87 -2.91 8.97 -2.31
CA VAL A 87 -3.35 7.94 -1.35
C VAL A 87 -4.18 8.54 -0.21
N ALA A 88 -3.76 9.68 0.35
CA ALA A 88 -4.49 10.36 1.41
C ALA A 88 -5.91 10.76 0.96
N SER A 89 -6.10 11.09 -0.32
CA SER A 89 -7.38 11.52 -0.89
C SER A 89 -8.37 10.38 -1.16
N LEU A 90 -7.92 9.12 -1.16
CA LEU A 90 -8.78 7.96 -1.47
C LEU A 90 -9.91 7.79 -0.46
N ASP A 91 -11.13 7.60 -0.97
CA ASP A 91 -12.34 7.31 -0.18
C ASP A 91 -13.02 6.06 -0.73
N SER A 92 -13.06 4.99 0.07
CA SER A 92 -13.65 3.72 -0.33
C SER A 92 -15.17 3.73 -0.32
N PHE A 93 -15.82 4.56 0.51
CA PHE A 93 -17.28 4.68 0.55
C PHE A 93 -17.79 5.51 -0.62
N ALA A 94 -17.11 6.61 -0.96
CA ALA A 94 -17.42 7.35 -2.19
C ALA A 94 -17.23 6.47 -3.44
N GLN A 95 -16.18 5.64 -3.46
CA GLN A 95 -15.93 4.68 -4.55
C GLN A 95 -17.02 3.61 -4.63
N GLU A 96 -17.45 3.05 -3.49
CA GLU A 96 -18.54 2.08 -3.41
C GLU A 96 -19.82 2.64 -4.02
N GLU A 97 -20.22 3.87 -3.64
CA GLU A 97 -21.43 4.50 -4.17
C GLU A 97 -21.35 4.70 -5.69
N ALA A 98 -20.19 5.10 -6.22
CA ALA A 98 -19.97 5.19 -7.67
C ALA A 98 -20.06 3.82 -8.37
N MET A 99 -19.51 2.74 -7.77
CA MET A 99 -19.55 1.40 -8.35
C MET A 99 -20.95 0.78 -8.30
N LYS A 100 -21.76 1.07 -7.28
CA LYS A 100 -23.16 0.64 -7.20
C LYS A 100 -24.03 1.23 -8.31
N GLN A 101 -23.62 2.36 -8.88
CA GLN A 101 -24.32 2.98 -10.01
C GLN A 101 -23.96 2.34 -11.35
N SER A 102 -22.79 1.72 -11.47
CA SER A 102 -22.27 1.19 -12.75
C SER A 102 -22.26 -0.35 -12.81
N ILE A 103 -21.56 -1.02 -11.90
CA ILE A 103 -21.26 -2.45 -11.99
C ILE A 103 -21.81 -3.29 -10.83
N ARG A 104 -22.18 -2.66 -9.69
CA ARG A 104 -22.79 -3.30 -8.51
C ARG A 104 -22.02 -4.54 -8.03
N PRO A 105 -20.79 -4.38 -7.54
CA PRO A 105 -19.98 -5.51 -7.10
C PRO A 105 -20.59 -6.16 -5.83
N PRO A 106 -20.32 -7.45 -5.58
CA PRO A 106 -20.76 -8.13 -4.37
C PRO A 106 -20.26 -7.44 -3.10
N ALA A 107 -21.03 -7.52 -2.01
CA ALA A 107 -20.66 -6.96 -0.70
C ALA A 107 -19.29 -7.44 -0.21
N LYS A 108 -18.91 -8.69 -0.55
CA LYS A 108 -17.60 -9.24 -0.19
C LYS A 108 -16.43 -8.54 -0.89
N ALA A 109 -16.57 -8.23 -2.19
CA ALA A 109 -15.57 -7.46 -2.93
C ALA A 109 -15.46 -6.02 -2.40
N LEU A 110 -16.60 -5.43 -1.99
CA LEU A 110 -16.62 -4.11 -1.36
C LEU A 110 -15.89 -4.11 -0.01
N ALA A 111 -16.10 -5.13 0.83
CA ALA A 111 -15.36 -5.27 2.09
C ALA A 111 -13.84 -5.24 1.87
N THR A 112 -13.36 -5.97 0.86
CA THR A 112 -11.94 -5.97 0.46
C THR A 112 -11.47 -4.61 -0.04
N LEU A 113 -12.29 -3.89 -0.83
CA LEU A 113 -11.97 -2.52 -1.25
C LEU A 113 -11.79 -1.58 -0.04
N HIS A 114 -12.68 -1.66 0.96
CA HIS A 114 -12.58 -0.83 2.15
C HIS A 114 -11.34 -1.16 2.98
N VAL A 115 -11.10 -2.45 3.21
CA VAL A 115 -9.91 -2.94 3.95
C VAL A 115 -8.62 -2.54 3.23
N GLY A 116 -8.54 -2.76 1.93
CA GLY A 116 -7.36 -2.43 1.12
C GLY A 116 -7.09 -0.93 1.05
N THR A 117 -8.15 -0.12 0.95
CA THR A 117 -8.02 1.34 1.01
C THR A 117 -7.52 1.80 2.37
N LEU A 118 -8.08 1.29 3.47
CA LEU A 118 -7.64 1.64 4.82
C LEU A 118 -6.18 1.21 5.06
N LEU A 119 -5.83 -0.01 4.69
CA LEU A 119 -4.46 -0.53 4.77
C LEU A 119 -3.48 0.37 4.04
N LEU A 120 -3.74 0.67 2.78
CA LEU A 120 -2.86 1.50 1.97
C LEU A 120 -2.66 2.88 2.60
N LYS A 121 -3.76 3.53 3.02
CA LYS A 121 -3.70 4.85 3.67
C LYS A 121 -2.86 4.83 4.94
N LYS A 122 -3.09 3.85 5.81
CA LYS A 122 -2.38 3.72 7.09
C LYS A 122 -0.90 3.44 6.89
N CYS A 123 -0.56 2.46 6.07
CA CYS A 123 0.83 2.10 5.81
C CYS A 123 1.62 3.23 5.15
N VAL A 124 1.04 3.94 4.16
CA VAL A 124 1.68 5.10 3.52
C VAL A 124 1.87 6.25 4.52
N ALA A 125 0.87 6.54 5.37
CA ALA A 125 0.98 7.55 6.42
C ALA A 125 2.06 7.20 7.47
N MET A 126 2.27 5.91 7.75
CA MET A 126 3.34 5.39 8.61
C MET A 126 4.71 5.33 7.92
N GLY A 127 4.78 5.74 6.64
CA GLY A 127 6.02 5.79 5.87
C GLY A 127 6.53 4.43 5.43
N LEU A 128 5.66 3.43 5.26
CA LEU A 128 6.06 2.16 4.65
C LEU A 128 6.32 2.33 3.15
N THR A 129 7.27 1.57 2.64
CA THR A 129 7.54 1.39 1.21
C THR A 129 6.55 0.39 0.60
N ALA A 130 6.46 0.35 -0.73
CA ALA A 130 5.67 -0.65 -1.42
C ALA A 130 6.13 -2.08 -1.06
N PHE A 131 7.45 -2.29 -0.97
CA PHE A 131 8.03 -3.58 -0.60
C PHE A 131 7.60 -4.03 0.81
N GLU A 132 7.68 -3.15 1.81
CA GLU A 132 7.24 -3.46 3.19
C GLU A 132 5.74 -3.79 3.24
N MET A 133 4.90 -3.08 2.48
CA MET A 133 3.48 -3.44 2.34
C MET A 133 3.28 -4.78 1.64
N GLY A 134 4.08 -5.09 0.61
CA GLY A 134 4.08 -6.40 -0.03
C GLY A 134 4.38 -7.54 0.97
N GLN A 135 5.30 -7.32 1.92
CA GLN A 135 5.59 -8.30 2.99
C GLN A 135 4.43 -8.54 3.96
N LEU A 136 3.47 -7.62 4.06
CA LEU A 136 2.24 -7.84 4.84
C LEU A 136 1.25 -8.75 4.11
N LEU A 137 1.27 -8.73 2.78
CA LEU A 137 0.21 -9.24 1.92
C LEU A 137 0.56 -10.56 1.25
N VAL A 138 1.80 -10.70 0.77
CA VAL A 138 2.26 -11.86 0.02
C VAL A 138 2.77 -12.92 0.99
N ARG A 139 2.31 -14.16 0.81
CA ARG A 139 2.81 -15.32 1.57
C ARG A 139 4.31 -15.53 1.30
N SER A 140 5.09 -15.75 2.36
CA SER A 140 6.51 -16.07 2.23
C SER A 140 6.75 -17.50 1.71
N SER A 141 5.78 -18.39 1.90
CA SER A 141 5.70 -19.72 1.29
C SER A 141 4.24 -20.16 1.21
N LEU A 142 3.93 -21.11 0.32
CA LEU A 142 2.56 -21.61 0.14
C LEU A 142 1.94 -22.21 1.43
N ALA A 143 2.77 -22.65 2.38
CA ALA A 143 2.34 -23.26 3.63
C ALA A 143 2.08 -22.25 4.76
N MET A 144 2.50 -20.99 4.60
CA MET A 144 2.46 -19.99 5.66
C MET A 144 1.53 -18.84 5.26
N PRO A 145 0.43 -18.59 5.99
CA PRO A 145 -0.44 -17.46 5.73
C PRO A 145 0.33 -16.14 5.88
N SER A 146 -0.02 -15.15 5.08
CA SER A 146 0.54 -13.82 5.18
C SER A 146 0.17 -13.16 6.51
N PRO A 147 0.92 -12.13 6.94
CA PRO A 147 0.54 -11.32 8.10
C PRO A 147 -0.90 -10.78 8.02
N MET A 148 -1.35 -10.41 6.82
CA MET A 148 -2.70 -9.91 6.59
C MET A 148 -3.77 -11.00 6.75
N GLU A 149 -3.53 -12.19 6.19
CA GLU A 149 -4.43 -13.33 6.38
C GLU A 149 -4.58 -13.69 7.86
N CYS A 150 -3.46 -13.69 8.60
CA CYS A 150 -3.48 -13.90 10.05
C CYS A 150 -4.30 -12.83 10.79
N LEU A 151 -4.19 -11.56 10.38
CA LEU A 151 -4.94 -10.46 10.98
C LEU A 151 -6.43 -10.60 10.70
N VAL A 152 -6.82 -10.86 9.45
CA VAL A 152 -8.22 -11.08 9.06
C VAL A 152 -8.80 -12.27 9.82
N ALA A 153 -8.06 -13.37 9.96
CA ALA A 153 -8.48 -14.54 10.71
C ALA A 153 -8.71 -14.26 12.21
N GLN A 154 -7.96 -13.34 12.81
CA GLN A 154 -8.21 -12.89 14.20
C GLN A 154 -9.54 -12.15 14.34
N LEU A 155 -9.99 -11.48 13.27
CA LEU A 155 -11.21 -10.69 13.23
C LEU A 155 -12.43 -11.48 12.72
N LYS A 156 -12.31 -12.80 12.50
CA LYS A 156 -13.39 -13.66 11.97
C LYS A 156 -14.71 -13.67 12.76
N HIS A 157 -14.67 -13.17 14.00
CA HIS A 157 -15.84 -13.05 14.87
C HIS A 157 -16.67 -11.78 14.59
N LEU A 158 -16.13 -10.87 13.77
CA LEU A 158 -16.82 -9.67 13.28
C LEU A 158 -17.39 -9.95 11.89
N ASP A 159 -18.54 -9.36 11.60
CA ASP A 159 -19.17 -9.43 10.28
C ASP A 159 -18.82 -8.17 9.47
N PRO A 160 -17.88 -8.25 8.51
CA PRO A 160 -17.50 -7.11 7.66
C PRO A 160 -18.59 -6.73 6.66
N TYR A 161 -19.57 -7.61 6.39
CA TYR A 161 -20.56 -7.43 5.33
C TYR A 161 -21.77 -6.63 5.82
N SER A 162 -22.20 -6.87 7.06
CA SER A 162 -23.29 -6.10 7.67
C SER A 162 -22.79 -4.93 8.54
N HIS A 163 -21.55 -5.00 9.03
CA HIS A 163 -21.02 -4.04 10.02
C HIS A 163 -19.63 -3.48 9.63
N ILE A 164 -19.47 -3.08 8.37
CA ILE A 164 -18.17 -2.64 7.82
C ILE A 164 -17.48 -1.54 8.64
N HIS A 165 -18.21 -0.54 9.16
CA HIS A 165 -17.60 0.52 9.97
C HIS A 165 -16.99 0.01 11.29
N LEU A 166 -17.64 -0.95 11.94
CA LEU A 166 -17.12 -1.58 13.15
C LEU A 166 -15.89 -2.43 12.80
N TYR A 167 -15.99 -3.23 11.73
CA TYR A 167 -14.88 -4.04 11.25
C TYR A 167 -13.64 -3.20 10.96
N LEU A 168 -13.78 -2.11 10.18
CA LEU A 168 -12.68 -1.21 9.82
C LEU A 168 -12.03 -0.56 11.04
N ARG A 169 -12.81 -0.17 12.05
CA ARG A 169 -12.27 0.41 13.29
C ARG A 169 -11.41 -0.59 14.05
N VAL A 170 -11.86 -1.83 14.19
CA VAL A 170 -11.10 -2.87 14.89
C VAL A 170 -9.88 -3.29 14.06
N PHE A 171 -10.06 -3.42 12.74
CA PHE A 171 -8.99 -3.69 11.78
C PHE A 171 -7.89 -2.64 11.84
N GLU A 172 -8.23 -1.35 11.89
CA GLU A 172 -7.26 -0.25 11.97
C GLU A 172 -6.34 -0.41 13.19
N VAL A 173 -6.92 -0.68 14.37
CA VAL A 173 -6.17 -0.87 15.61
C VAL A 173 -5.28 -2.12 15.54
N ALA A 174 -5.78 -3.20 14.94
CA ALA A 174 -5.00 -4.42 14.75
C ALA A 174 -3.84 -4.20 13.76
N LEU A 175 -4.09 -3.47 12.67
CA LEU A 175 -3.12 -3.13 11.65
C LEU A 175 -2.01 -2.26 12.23
N ASP A 176 -2.35 -1.22 13.01
CA ASP A 176 -1.35 -0.36 13.65
C ASP A 176 -0.40 -1.16 14.55
N LYS A 177 -0.93 -2.11 15.33
CA LYS A 177 -0.12 -3.01 16.16
C LYS A 177 0.76 -3.93 15.31
N LEU A 178 0.20 -4.51 14.25
CA LEU A 178 0.92 -5.39 13.32
C LEU A 178 2.10 -4.66 12.67
N VAL A 179 1.84 -3.49 12.10
CA VAL A 179 2.83 -2.69 11.38
C VAL A 179 3.95 -2.23 12.33
N ARG A 180 3.62 -1.72 13.52
CA ARG A 180 4.63 -1.29 14.50
C ARG A 180 5.53 -2.43 14.98
N ARG A 181 4.97 -3.64 15.10
CA ARG A 181 5.72 -4.83 15.48
C ARG A 181 6.66 -5.29 14.35
N MET A 182 6.19 -5.28 13.11
CA MET A 182 6.96 -5.79 11.96
C MET A 182 7.99 -4.79 11.45
N PHE A 183 7.68 -3.50 11.47
CA PHE A 183 8.50 -2.43 10.91
C PHE A 183 8.75 -1.35 11.97
N PRO A 184 9.54 -1.67 13.03
CA PRO A 184 9.87 -0.69 14.04
C PRO A 184 10.67 0.45 13.42
N ARG A 185 10.12 1.67 13.45
CA ARG A 185 10.85 2.88 13.08
C ARG A 185 11.58 3.40 14.31
N THR A 186 12.90 3.51 14.25
CA THR A 186 13.69 4.21 15.26
C THR A 186 13.29 5.68 15.23
N THR A 187 12.52 6.12 16.24
CA THR A 187 12.39 7.55 16.51
C THR A 187 13.74 8.01 17.05
N ASN A 188 14.62 8.52 16.18
CA ASN A 188 15.71 9.37 16.63
C ASN A 188 15.07 10.64 17.18
N VAL A 189 14.71 10.61 18.47
CA VAL A 189 14.53 11.82 19.24
C VAL A 189 15.92 12.42 19.34
N VAL A 190 16.24 13.33 18.42
CA VAL A 190 17.34 14.26 18.63
C VAL A 190 16.85 15.15 19.77
N CYS A 191 17.18 14.77 21.01
CA CYS A 191 17.19 15.72 22.11
C CYS A 191 18.15 16.82 21.67
N ALA A 192 17.60 17.97 21.27
CA ALA A 192 18.39 19.17 21.17
C ALA A 192 18.92 19.43 22.57
N ASP A 193 20.21 19.15 22.76
CA ASP A 193 20.93 19.56 23.96
C ASP A 193 20.75 21.07 24.09
N ASN A 194 19.96 21.47 25.09
CA ASN A 194 19.81 22.86 25.49
C ASN A 194 21.18 23.35 25.96
N GLY A 195 21.95 23.91 25.04
CA GLY A 195 23.18 24.62 25.32
C GLY A 195 22.91 25.81 26.23
N TRP A 196 23.22 25.65 27.51
CA TRP A 196 23.34 26.75 28.45
C TRP A 196 24.50 27.64 28.02
N THR A 197 24.19 28.76 27.40
CA THR A 197 25.18 29.82 27.15
C THR A 197 25.28 30.67 28.41
N ILE A 198 26.33 30.47 29.21
CA ILE A 198 26.66 31.39 30.31
C ILE A 198 27.29 32.63 29.68
N GLN A 199 26.57 33.75 29.71
CA GLN A 199 27.14 35.07 29.48
C GLN A 199 28.17 35.37 30.59
N GLN A 200 29.42 35.61 30.20
CA GLN A 200 30.41 36.20 31.12
C GLN A 200 30.14 37.70 31.26
N PRO A 201 30.20 38.27 32.48
CA PRO A 201 30.09 39.71 32.65
C PRO A 201 31.41 40.40 32.31
N THR A 202 31.29 41.46 31.54
CA THR A 202 32.33 42.43 31.21
C THR A 202 32.86 43.08 32.49
N GLN A 203 34.18 43.12 32.68
CA GLN A 203 34.81 44.06 33.60
C GLN A 203 35.94 44.81 32.90
N GLN A 204 36.02 46.08 33.27
CA GLN A 204 36.84 47.19 32.75
C GLN A 204 38.33 46.98 32.99
#